data_AF-A0A0V8CXT7-F1
#
_entry.id   AF-A0A0V8CXT7-F1
#
_cell.length_a   1.000
_cell.length_b   1.000
_cell.length_c   1.000
_cell.angle_alpha   90.00
_cell.angle_beta   90.00
_cell.angle_gamma   90.00
#
_symmetry.space_group_name_H-M   'P 1'
#
loop_
_entity.id
_entity.type
_entity.pdbx_description
1 polymer ?
#
loop_
_entity_poly.entity_id
_entity_poly.type
_entity_poly.pdbx_seq_one_letter_code
_entity_poly.pdbx_strand_id
1 'polypeptide(L)' 'MIEDINLKNAEVSAILTMVFDEIQGIYNLEEKNRNYELNRLKDSLITSLYMMDERVKDINKIAGSIMEAEALHE' A
#
# COMPACT_ATOMS: atom_id res chain seq x y z
N MET A 1 -16.77 -8.41 7.04
CA MET A 1 -16.95 -7.37 5.99
C MET A 1 -16.28 -6.05 6.36
N ILE A 2 -16.77 -5.29 7.35
CA ILE A 2 -16.06 -4.06 7.83
C ILE A 2 -14.71 -4.40 8.47
N GLU A 3 -14.63 -5.49 9.24
CA GLU A 3 -13.37 -5.96 9.83
C GLU A 3 -12.34 -6.35 8.74
N ASP A 4 -12.79 -6.91 7.62
CA ASP A 4 -11.93 -7.25 6.48
C ASP A 4 -11.36 -6.00 5.80
N ILE A 5 -12.18 -4.95 5.65
CA ILE A 5 -11.74 -3.64 5.15
C ILE A 5 -10.70 -3.03 6.09
N ASN A 6 -10.95 -3.07 7.41
CA ASN A 6 -10.02 -2.54 8.41
C ASN A 6 -8.69 -3.30 8.41
N LEU A 7 -8.72 -4.62 8.27
CA LEU A 7 -7.51 -5.44 8.13
C LEU A 7 -6.72 -5.04 6.87
N LYS A 8 -7.38 -4.91 5.73
CA LYS A 8 -6.73 -4.50 4.47
C LYS A 8 -6.17 -3.07 4.54
N ASN A 9 -6.86 -2.14 5.21
CA ASN A 9 -6.37 -0.79 5.45
C ASN A 9 -5.12 -0.77 6.35
N ALA A 10 -5.06 -1.65 7.36
CA ALA A 10 -3.87 -1.80 8.20
C ALA A 10 -2.68 -2.34 7.40
N GLU A 11 -2.92 -3.32 6.50
CA GLU A 11 -1.88 -3.83 5.59
C GLU A 11 -1.36 -2.74 4.64
N VAL A 12 -2.24 -1.92 4.05
CA VAL A 12 -1.85 -0.79 3.19
C VAL A 12 -1.03 0.24 3.98
N SER A 13 -1.45 0.56 5.20
CA SER A 13 -0.75 1.50 6.09
C SER A 13 0.65 1.01 6.44
N ALA A 14 0.81 -0.28 6.72
CA ALA A 14 2.12 -0.88 6.97
C ALA A 14 3.06 -0.75 5.76
N ILE A 15 2.56 -1.01 4.55
CA ILE A 15 3.36 -0.87 3.31
C ILE A 15 3.80 0.60 3.11
N LEU A 16 2.88 1.55 3.33
CA LEU A 16 3.20 2.98 3.26
C LEU A 16 4.31 3.37 4.24
N THR A 17 4.24 2.90 5.49
CA THR A 17 5.29 3.15 6.49
C THR A 17 6.64 2.61 6.03
N MET A 18 6.70 1.37 5.54
CA MET A 18 7.96 0.81 5.03
C MET A 18 8.56 1.64 3.90
N VAL A 19 7.71 2.08 2.96
CA VAL A 19 8.15 2.95 1.85
C VAL A 19 8.70 4.28 2.36
N PHE A 20 8.04 4.92 3.34
CA PHE A 20 8.53 6.16 3.92
C PHE A 20 9.87 5.99 4.64
N ASP A 21 10.03 4.90 5.40
CA ASP A 21 11.27 4.59 6.11
C ASP A 21 12.43 4.38 5.13
N GLU A 22 12.21 3.66 4.03
CA GLU A 22 13.24 3.45 3.00
C GLU A 22 13.63 4.77 2.30
N ILE A 23 12.65 5.63 1.97
CA ILE A 23 12.91 6.95 1.37
C ILE A 23 13.71 7.84 2.35
N GLN A 24 13.31 7.90 3.62
CA GLN A 24 14.04 8.68 4.64
C GLN A 24 15.47 8.18 4.82
N GLY A 25 15.67 6.86 4.83
CA GLY A 25 16.99 6.25 4.88
C GLY A 25 17.92 6.77 3.78
N ILE A 26 17.40 6.92 2.56
CA ILE A 26 18.18 7.42 1.40
C ILE A 26 18.50 8.90 1.51
N TYR A 27 17.57 9.73 1.99
CA TYR A 27 17.83 11.14 2.23
C TYR A 27 19.01 11.38 3.19
N ASN A 28 19.22 10.45 4.13
CA ASN A 28 20.30 10.50 5.12
C ASN A 28 21.64 9.98 4.60
N LEU A 29 21.72 9.46 3.37
CA LEU A 29 22.97 8.94 2.78
C LEU A 29 23.85 10.04 2.18
N GLU A 30 25.16 9.81 2.24
CA GLU A 30 26.15 10.55 1.47
C GLU A 30 25.87 10.44 -0.04
N GLU A 31 26.11 11.54 -0.76
CA GLU A 31 25.75 11.71 -2.17
C GLU A 31 26.27 10.59 -3.08
N LYS A 32 27.46 10.06 -2.80
CA LYS A 32 28.09 8.99 -3.59
C LYS A 32 27.34 7.65 -3.53
N ASN A 33 26.62 7.38 -2.45
CA ASN A 33 25.87 6.13 -2.25
C ASN A 33 24.39 6.27 -2.67
N ARG A 34 23.92 7.50 -2.86
CA ARG A 34 22.51 7.82 -3.09
C ARG A 34 21.99 7.26 -4.42
N ASN A 35 22.79 7.29 -5.50
CA ASN A 35 22.36 6.76 -6.81
C ASN A 35 22.19 5.24 -6.84
N TYR A 36 23.07 4.49 -6.16
CA TYR A 36 22.93 3.04 -6.04
C TYR A 36 21.68 2.68 -5.26
N GLU A 37 21.45 3.35 -4.13
CA GLU A 37 20.30 3.10 -3.27
C GLU A 37 18.97 3.55 -3.91
N LEU A 38 18.95 4.64 -4.69
CA LEU A 38 17.78 5.04 -5.48
C LEU A 38 17.42 4.00 -6.55
N ASN A 39 18.41 3.42 -7.22
CA ASN A 39 18.17 2.34 -8.18
C ASN A 39 17.63 1.07 -7.51
N ARG A 40 18.17 0.70 -6.34
CA ARG A 40 17.65 -0.41 -5.53
C ARG A 40 16.21 -0.15 -5.06
N LEU A 41 15.95 1.06 -4.59
CA LEU A 41 14.63 1.48 -4.10
C LEU A 41 13.57 1.44 -5.19
N LYS A 42 13.93 1.81 -6.43
CA LYS A 42 12.99 1.81 -7.56
C LYS A 42 12.23 0.48 -7.68
N ASP A 43 12.96 -0.63 -7.58
CA ASP A 43 12.36 -1.95 -7.76
C ASP A 43 11.52 -2.36 -6.53
N SER A 44 11.96 -2.01 -5.31
CA SER A 44 11.20 -2.21 -4.05
C SER A 44 9.89 -1.40 -4.01
N LEU A 45 9.96 -0.13 -4.41
CA LEU A 45 8.83 0.80 -4.49
C LEU A 45 7.78 0.32 -5.48
N ILE A 46 8.20 -0.13 -6.67
CA ILE A 46 7.28 -0.63 -7.69
C ILE A 46 6.48 -1.81 -7.14
N THR A 47 7.14 -2.80 -6.53
CA THR A 47 6.46 -3.94 -5.92
C THR A 47 5.52 -3.51 -4.80
N SER A 48 5.95 -2.61 -3.92
CA SER A 48 5.13 -2.10 -2.82
C SER A 48 3.87 -1.38 -3.31
N LEU A 49 3.99 -0.57 -4.36
CA LEU A 49 2.85 0.12 -4.99
C LEU A 49 1.86 -0.85 -5.63
N TYR A 50 2.35 -1.89 -6.33
CA TYR A 50 1.47 -2.95 -6.85
C TYR A 50 0.73 -3.69 -5.73
N MET A 51 1.44 -3.98 -4.62
CA MET A 51 0.85 -4.63 -3.45
C MET A 51 -0.22 -3.77 -2.76
N MET A 52 -0.09 -2.45 -2.80
CA MET A 52 -1.13 -1.53 -2.31
C MET A 52 -2.34 -1.48 -3.24
N ASP A 53 -2.11 -1.40 -4.56
CA ASP A 53 -3.17 -1.35 -5.58
C ASP A 53 -4.10 -2.57 -5.50
N GLU A 54 -3.55 -3.77 -5.40
CA GLU A 54 -4.34 -5.00 -5.25
C GLU A 54 -5.22 -4.99 -3.98
N ARG A 55 -4.67 -4.49 -2.86
CA ARG A 55 -5.44 -4.38 -1.61
C ARG A 55 -6.57 -3.35 -1.69
N VAL A 56 -6.35 -2.25 -2.39
CA VAL A 56 -7.40 -1.25 -2.65
C VAL A 56 -8.51 -1.85 -3.52
N LYS A 57 -8.17 -2.64 -4.54
CA LYS A 57 -9.17 -3.36 -5.35
C LYS A 57 -9.98 -4.34 -4.52
N ASP A 58 -9.35 -5.09 -3.62
CA ASP A 58 -10.04 -5.99 -2.70
C ASP A 58 -11.02 -5.23 -1.79
N ILE A 59 -10.60 -4.11 -1.22
CA ILE A 59 -11.48 -3.24 -0.42
C ILE A 59 -12.67 -2.76 -1.25
N ASN A 60 -12.45 -2.30 -2.47
CA ASN A 60 -13.52 -1.83 -3.36
C ASN A 60 -14.51 -2.94 -3.69
N LYS A 61 -14.03 -4.17 -3.89
CA LYS A 61 -14.90 -5.33 -4.11
C LYS A 61 -15.76 -5.64 -2.88
N ILE A 62 -15.16 -5.65 -1.69
CA ILE A 62 -15.89 -5.86 -0.44
C ILE A 62 -16.94 -4.77 -0.24
N ALA A 63 -16.56 -3.50 -0.44
CA ALA A 63 -17.46 -2.36 -0.33
C ALA A 63 -18.63 -2.47 -1.33
N GLY A 64 -18.37 -2.86 -2.58
CA GLY A 64 -19.40 -3.11 -3.58
C GLY A 64 -20.40 -4.18 -3.12
N SER A 65 -19.92 -5.31 -2.57
CA SER A 65 -20.81 -6.35 -2.04
C SER A 65 -21.63 -5.90 -0.83
N ILE A 66 -21.14 -4.97 0.00
CA ILE A 66 -21.93 -4.37 1.10
C ILE A 66 -23.08 -3.54 0.50
N MET A 67 -22.77 -2.67 -0.47
CA MET A 67 -23.77 -1.81 -1.12
C MET A 67 -24.85 -2.62 -1.84
N GLU A 68 -24.48 -3.70 -2.53
CA GLU A 68 -25.42 -4.61 -3.19
C GLU A 68 -26.35 -5.30 -2.18
N ALA A 69 -25.81 -5.74 -1.04
CA ALA A 69 -26.59 -6.39 0.01
C ALA A 69 -27.57 -5.40 0.68
N GLU A 70 -27.15 -4.15 0.90
CA GLU A 70 -28.03 -3.09 1.42
C GLU A 70 -29.17 -2.76 0.44
N ALA A 71 -28.88 -2.66 -0.86
CA ALA A 71 -29.88 -2.38 -1.90
C ALA A 71 -30.91 -3.51 -2.09
N LEU A 72 -30.57 -4.75 -1.72
CA LEU A 72 -31.48 -5.91 -1.74
C LEU A 72 -32.39 -6.00 -0.49
N HIS A 73 -32.09 -5.21 0.54
CA HIS A 73 -32.84 -5.16 1.81
C HIS A 73 -33.75 -3.92 1.94
N GLU A 74 -33.78 -3.04 0.94
CA GLU A 74 -34.81 -1.99 0.73
C GLU A 74 -35.95 -2.48 -0.17
#